data_AF-A0A5E5BND1-F1
#
_entry.id   AF-A0A5E5BND1-F1
#
_cell.length_a   1.000
_cell.length_b   1.000
_cell.length_c   1.000
_cell.angle_alpha   90.00
_cell.angle_beta   90.00
_cell.angle_gamma   90.00
#
_symmetry.space_group_name_H-M   'P 1'
#
loop_
_entity.id
_entity.type
_entity.pdbx_description
1 polymer ?
#
loop_
_entity_poly.entity_id
_entity_poly.type
_entity_poly.pdbx_seq_one_letter_code
_entity_poly.pdbx_strand_id
1 'polypeptide(L)' 'MDGKGAWRDNVFIERVWRSVKYEEVYLKAYDSIGHARRSIGSYLSWYNQNWPHSRLSDQTRDEAYFATLPAIKSAA' A
#
# COMPACT_ATOMS: atom_id res chain seq x y z
N MET A 1 -7.64 6.66 -27.81
CA MET A 1 -7.14 7.52 -26.73
C MET A 1 -6.37 6.62 -25.77
N ASP A 2 -5.10 6.91 -25.61
CA ASP A 2 -4.02 6.12 -24.99
C ASP A 2 -4.02 6.16 -23.45
N GLY A 3 -5.10 6.63 -22.82
CA GLY A 3 -5.38 6.50 -21.38
C GLY A 3 -4.42 7.22 -20.43
N LYS A 4 -3.26 7.69 -20.91
CA LYS A 4 -2.23 8.38 -20.13
C LYS A 4 -2.80 9.61 -19.44
N GLY A 5 -2.73 9.62 -18.10
CA GLY A 5 -3.17 10.74 -17.27
C GLY A 5 -4.66 10.69 -16.88
N ALA A 6 -5.34 9.56 -17.05
CA ALA A 6 -6.71 9.42 -16.56
C ALA A 6 -6.75 9.46 -15.02
N TRP A 7 -7.70 10.21 -14.46
CA TRP A 7 -7.91 10.33 -13.02
C TRP A 7 -8.10 8.97 -12.31
N ARG A 8 -8.63 7.97 -13.05
CA ARG A 8 -8.88 6.61 -12.56
C ARG A 8 -7.59 5.87 -12.20
N ASP A 9 -6.49 6.17 -12.89
CA ASP A 9 -5.20 5.54 -12.60
C ASP A 9 -4.56 6.14 -11.34
N ASN A 10 -4.88 7.40 -11.03
CA ASN A 10 -4.30 8.12 -9.89
C ASN A 10 -5.10 7.96 -8.59
N VAL A 11 -6.43 7.78 -8.67
CA VAL A 11 -7.31 7.78 -7.49
C VAL A 11 -6.91 6.75 -6.41
N PHE A 12 -6.39 5.60 -6.83
CA PHE A 12 -5.92 4.57 -5.90
C PHE A 12 -4.64 5.00 -5.19
N ILE A 13 -3.68 5.56 -5.93
CA ILE A 13 -2.41 6.05 -5.41
C ILE A 13 -2.65 7.22 -4.45
N GLU A 14 -3.51 8.17 -4.81
CA GLU A 14 -3.89 9.30 -3.95
C GLU A 14 -4.54 8.84 -2.64
N ARG A 15 -5.42 7.84 -2.68
CA ARG A 15 -6.04 7.29 -1.48
C ARG A 15 -5.01 6.67 -0.53
N VAL A 16 -4.05 5.90 -1.07
CA VAL A 16 -2.95 5.34 -0.27
C VAL A 16 -2.12 6.46 0.36
N TRP A 17 -1.74 7.48 -0.42
CA TRP A 17 -0.98 8.61 0.10
C TRP A 17 -1.72 9.43 1.15
N ARG A 18 -3.04 9.52 1.06
CA ARG A 18 -3.85 10.15 2.11
C ARG A 18 -3.71 9.39 3.43
N SER A 19 -3.88 8.07 3.45
CA SER A 19 -3.69 7.27 4.67
C SER A 19 -2.27 7.43 5.23
N VAL A 20 -1.24 7.25 4.40
CA VAL A 20 0.17 7.40 4.83
C VAL A 20 0.43 8.76 5.47
N LYS A 21 -0.09 9.84 4.89
CA LYS A 21 0.12 11.19 5.43
C LYS A 21 -0.55 11.36 6.78
N TYR A 22 -1.83 11.02 6.89
CA TYR A 22 -2.62 11.31 8.09
C TYR A 22 -2.36 10.36 9.25
N GLU A 23 -2.00 9.11 8.97
CA GLU A 23 -1.89 8.07 10.00
C GLU A 23 -0.45 7.80 10.44
N GLU A 24 0.54 8.23 9.63
CA GLU A 24 1.95 7.97 9.91
C GLU A 24 2.78 9.27 9.91
N VAL A 25 2.75 10.04 8.83
CA VAL A 25 3.68 11.17 8.65
C VAL A 25 3.31 12.38 9.51
N TYR A 26 2.03 12.77 9.55
CA TYR A 26 1.59 13.97 10.28
C TYR A 26 1.56 13.78 11.80
N LEU A 27 1.56 12.53 12.27
CA LEU A 27 1.53 12.21 13.70
C LEU A 27 2.92 12.11 14.33
N LYS A 28 3.98 12.06 13.51
CA LYS A 28 5.33 11.73 13.97
C LYS A 28 6.33 12.83 13.66
N ALA A 29 7.15 13.14 14.66
CA ALA A 29 8.39 13.87 14.46
C ALA A 29 9.51 12.85 14.23
N TYR A 30 10.09 12.83 13.03
CA TYR A 30 11.21 11.95 12.72
C TYR A 30 12.54 12.63 13.04
N ASP A 31 13.42 11.94 13.77
CA ASP A 31 14.75 12.48 14.14
C ASP A 31 15.72 12.53 12.95
N SER A 32 15.48 11.69 11.94
CA SER A 32 16.32 11.62 10.74
C SER A 32 15.55 11.00 9.58
N ILE A 33 16.07 11.19 8.36
CA ILE A 33 15.55 10.53 7.15
C ILE A 33 15.58 9.00 7.30
N GLY A 34 16.63 8.45 7.92
CA GLY A 34 16.73 7.02 8.18
C GLY A 34 15.65 6.51 9.13
N HIS A 35 15.30 7.30 10.15
CA HIS A 35 14.18 7.00 11.03
C HIS A 35 12.84 7.05 10.26
N ALA A 36 12.59 8.11 9.50
CA ALA A 36 11.40 8.25 8.68
C ALA A 36 11.21 7.06 7.71
N ARG A 37 12.29 6.65 7.03
CA ARG A 37 12.24 5.56 6.04
C ARG A 37 11.87 4.22 6.68
N ARG A 38 12.42 3.92 7.86
CA ARG A 38 12.06 2.71 8.62
C ARG A 38 10.62 2.77 9.12
N SER A 39 10.22 3.90 9.71
CA SER A 39 8.87 4.06 10.27
C SER A 39 7.78 3.96 9.20
N ILE A 40 7.95 4.67 8.08
CA ILE A 40 7.03 4.60 6.93
C ILE A 40 7.02 3.18 6.32
N GLY A 41 8.19 2.53 6.23
CA GLY A 41 8.29 1.14 5.76
C GLY A 41 7.48 0.19 6.65
N SER A 42 7.66 0.27 7.97
CA SER A 42 6.89 -0.52 8.93
C SER A 42 5.39 -0.26 8.85
N TYR A 43 4.99 1.01 8.70
CA TYR A 43 3.59 1.38 8.51
C TYR A 43 3.01 0.74 7.25
N LEU A 44 3.72 0.79 6.12
CA LEU A 44 3.26 0.17 4.87
C LEU A 44 3.14 -1.35 4.98
N SER A 45 4.10 -2.02 5.61
CA SER A 45 4.01 -3.46 5.90
C SER A 45 2.78 -3.78 6.74
N TRP A 46 2.54 -3.02 7.81
CA TRP A 46 1.37 -3.20 8.66
C TRP A 46 0.06 -2.95 7.87
N TYR A 47 -0.01 -1.85 7.12
CA TYR A 47 -1.17 -1.42 6.33
C TYR A 47 -1.59 -2.45 5.28
N ASN A 48 -0.63 -3.17 4.71
CA ASN A 48 -0.89 -4.21 3.72
C ASN A 48 -1.31 -5.55 4.35
N GLN A 49 -0.76 -5.89 5.53
CA GLN A 49 -0.93 -7.20 6.17
C GLN A 49 -2.04 -7.26 7.22
N ASN A 50 -2.41 -6.14 7.84
CA ASN A 50 -3.28 -6.15 9.02
C ASN A 50 -4.62 -5.46 8.81
N TRP A 51 -4.81 -4.77 7.68
CA TRP A 51 -6.01 -3.99 7.45
C TRP A 51 -6.98 -4.69 6.49
N PRO A 52 -7.96 -5.43 7.02
CA PRO A 52 -8.99 -6.07 6.21
C PRO A 52 -9.82 -5.00 5.50
N HIS A 53 -10.11 -5.24 4.22
CA HIS A 53 -10.93 -4.35 3.40
C HIS A 53 -12.26 -5.01 3.09
N SER A 54 -13.37 -4.35 3.46
CA SER A 54 -14.73 -4.86 3.21
C SER A 54 -15.04 -5.10 1.73
N ARG A 55 -14.41 -4.32 0.83
CA ARG A 55 -14.49 -4.54 -0.63
C ARG A 55 -13.71 -5.76 -1.12
N LEU A 56 -12.80 -6.27 -0.32
CA LEU A 56 -11.99 -7.47 -0.57
C LEU A 56 -12.50 -8.65 0.26
N SER A 57 -13.79 -8.68 0.61
CA SER A 57 -14.37 -9.74 1.46
C SER A 57 -13.62 -9.90 2.79
N ASP A 58 -13.26 -8.77 3.38
CA ASP A 58 -12.46 -8.67 4.62
C ASP A 58 -11.06 -9.30 4.55
N GLN A 59 -10.56 -9.55 3.33
CA GLN A 59 -9.15 -9.87 3.13
C GLN A 59 -8.27 -8.63 3.27
N THR A 60 -7.04 -8.89 3.67
CA THR A 60 -5.95 -7.92 3.66
C THR A 60 -5.47 -7.70 2.23
N ARG A 61 -4.74 -6.61 2.01
CA ARG A 61 -4.26 -6.24 0.66
C ARG A 61 -3.25 -7.24 0.13
N ASP A 62 -2.38 -7.73 1.02
CA ASP A 62 -1.42 -8.78 0.68
C ASP A 62 -2.15 -10.07 0.29
N GLU A 63 -3.13 -10.53 1.08
CA GLU A 63 -3.90 -11.74 0.74
C GLU A 63 -4.56 -11.64 -0.64
N ALA A 64 -5.25 -10.53 -0.93
CA ALA A 64 -5.89 -10.32 -2.22
C ALA A 64 -4.87 -10.24 -3.37
N TYR A 65 -3.73 -9.56 -3.16
CA TYR A 65 -2.70 -9.44 -4.19
C TYR A 65 -2.04 -10.80 -4.47
N PHE A 66 -1.56 -11.50 -3.45
CA PHE A 66 -0.88 -12.78 -3.61
C PHE A 66 -1.83 -13.88 -4.14
N ALA A 67 -3.12 -13.84 -3.81
CA ALA A 67 -4.11 -14.76 -4.37
C ALA A 67 -4.35 -14.56 -5.88
N THR A 68 -4.07 -13.36 -6.42
CA THR A 68 -4.26 -13.04 -7.84
C THR A 68 -2.99 -13.16 -8.68
N LEU A 69 -1.83 -13.41 -8.05
CA LEU A 69 -0.59 -13.60 -8.77
C LEU A 69 -0.61 -14.92 -9.56
N PRO A 70 -0.15 -14.92 -10.82
CA PRO A 70 0.09 -16.17 -11.55
C PRO A 70 1.05 -17.06 -10.76
N ALA A 71 0.79 -18.37 -10.75
CA ALA A 71 1.73 -19.32 -10.17
C ALA A 71 3.11 -19.10 -10.80
N ILE A 72 4.10 -18.77 -9.97
CA ILE A 72 5.49 -18.66 -10.41
C ILE A 72 5.87 -20.05 -10.93
N LYS A 73 6.14 -20.17 -12.23
CA LYS A 73 6.71 -21.39 -12.79
C LYS A 73 8.06 -21.58 -12.12
N SER A 74 8.18 -22.59 -11.27
CA SER A 74 9.48 -23.00 -10.74
C SER A 74 10.33 -23.41 -11.94
N ALA A 75 11.47 -22.74 -12.12
CA ALA A 75 12.47 -23.19 -13.08
C ALA A 75 13.00 -24.55 -12.59
N ALA A 76 12.82 -25.58 -13.42
CA ALA A 76 13.36 -26.92 -13.20
C ALA A 76 14.86 -26.96 -13.47
#